data_AF-K9YQQ3-F1
#
_entry.id   AF-K9YQQ3-F1
#
_cell.length_a   1.000
_cell.length_b   1.000
_cell.length_c   1.000
_cell.angle_alpha   90.00
_cell.angle_beta   90.00
_cell.angle_gamma   90.00
#
_symmetry.space_group_name_H-M   'P 1'
#
loop_
_entity.id
_entity.type
_entity.pdbx_description
1 polymer ?
#
loop_
_entity_poly.entity_id
_entity_poly.type
_entity_poly.pdbx_seq_one_letter_code
_entity_poly.pdbx_strand_id
1 'polypeptide(L)' 'MVVKSVSVAKAESVKSTDWSPVCHITYNRDSWVKLNKPVSEYSQSEALLLCEESAGVWVSWVPEYGEVILDKSDFYC' A
#
# COMPACT_ATOMS: atom_id res chain seq x y z
N MET A 1 26.27 -50.53 9.28
CA MET A 1 26.60 -50.02 7.94
C MET A 1 25.34 -49.35 7.41
N VAL A 2 25.32 -48.01 7.38
CA VAL A 2 24.13 -47.22 7.02
C VAL A 2 24.11 -47.06 5.51
N VAL A 3 23.09 -47.61 4.84
CA VAL A 3 22.77 -47.27 3.45
C VAL A 3 21.58 -46.33 3.45
N LYS A 4 21.78 -45.12 2.91
CA LYS A 4 20.75 -44.08 2.78
C LYS A 4 19.84 -44.43 1.60
N SER A 5 18.53 -44.33 1.79
CA SER A 5 17.54 -44.38 0.71
C SER A 5 16.73 -43.09 0.75
N VAL A 6 17.05 -42.18 -0.18
CA VAL A 6 16.27 -40.98 -0.48
C VAL A 6 14.99 -41.41 -1.17
N SER A 7 13.84 -40.94 -0.68
CA SER A 7 12.55 -41.03 -1.39
C SER A 7 12.01 -39.62 -1.59
N VAL A 8 11.83 -39.28 -2.87
CA VAL A 8 11.31 -38.01 -3.36
C VAL A 8 9.79 -38.09 -3.54
N ALA A 9 9.17 -36.93 -3.34
CA ALA A 9 7.85 -36.47 -3.79
C ALA A 9 6.59 -36.95 -3.06
N LYS A 10 6.02 -36.01 -2.30
CA LYS A 10 4.62 -35.62 -2.51
C LYS A 10 4.60 -34.15 -2.89
N ALA A 11 4.24 -33.86 -4.14
CA ALA A 11 3.91 -32.53 -4.58
C ALA A 11 2.60 -32.12 -3.89
N GLU A 12 2.68 -31.20 -2.93
CA GLU A 12 1.50 -30.51 -2.42
C GLU A 12 1.32 -29.22 -3.23
N SER A 13 0.31 -29.27 -4.10
CA SER A 13 -0.23 -28.11 -4.79
C SER A 13 -0.88 -27.21 -3.74
N VAL A 14 -0.11 -26.25 -3.22
CA VAL A 14 -0.66 -25.18 -2.40
C VAL A 14 -1.34 -24.21 -3.36
N LYS A 15 -2.67 -24.27 -3.40
CA LYS A 15 -3.49 -23.31 -4.13
C LYS A 15 -3.25 -21.92 -3.54
N SER A 16 -2.74 -21.05 -4.40
CA SER A 16 -2.55 -19.63 -4.16
C SER A 16 -3.91 -18.95 -3.95
N THR A 17 -4.31 -18.70 -2.70
CA THR A 17 -5.36 -17.70 -2.37
C THR A 17 -5.34 -17.37 -0.88
N ASP A 18 -4.33 -16.63 -0.42
CA ASP A 18 -4.51 -15.71 0.72
C ASP A 18 -3.32 -14.73 0.79
N TRP A 19 -3.23 -13.84 -0.18
CA TRP A 19 -2.53 -12.58 0.04
C TRP A 19 -3.60 -11.51 0.00
N SER A 20 -4.25 -11.33 1.14
CA SER A 20 -4.93 -10.09 1.44
C SER A 20 -3.83 -9.14 1.92
N PRO A 21 -3.32 -8.20 1.10
CA PRO A 21 -2.57 -7.09 1.65
C PRO A 21 -3.58 -6.25 2.43
N VAL A 22 -3.87 -6.66 3.67
CA VAL A 22 -4.54 -5.82 4.64
C VAL A 22 -3.50 -4.80 5.05
N CYS A 23 -3.31 -3.81 4.18
CA CYS A 23 -2.53 -2.64 4.50
C CYS A 23 -3.29 -1.87 5.59
N HIS A 24 -2.98 -2.20 6.84
CA HIS A 24 -3.18 -1.31 7.97
C HIS A 24 -2.23 -0.13 7.82
N ILE A 25 -2.49 0.74 6.85
CA ILE A 25 -1.91 2.07 6.84
C ILE A 25 -2.68 2.84 7.90
N THR A 26 -1.98 3.21 8.97
CA THR A 26 -2.52 4.12 9.97
C THR A 26 -2.46 5.52 9.38
N TYR A 27 -3.60 6.01 8.89
CA TYR A 27 -3.73 7.36 8.38
C TYR A 27 -3.79 8.30 9.57
N ASN A 28 -2.66 8.93 9.89
CA ASN A 28 -2.57 9.95 10.93
C ASN A 28 -2.49 11.32 10.26
N ARG A 29 -3.09 12.32 10.92
CA ARG A 29 -2.80 13.73 10.66
C ARG A 29 -1.28 13.95 10.75
N ASP A 30 -0.73 14.72 9.81
CA ASP A 30 0.69 15.01 9.62
C ASP A 30 1.55 13.82 9.17
N SER A 31 0.94 12.76 8.64
CA SER A 31 1.67 11.64 8.04
C SER A 31 1.85 11.81 6.55
N TRP A 32 3.05 11.47 6.06
CA TRP A 32 3.32 11.41 4.64
C TRP A 32 2.87 10.06 4.08
N VAL A 33 2.10 10.10 3.01
CA VAL A 33 1.62 8.93 2.26
C VAL A 33 2.08 9.00 0.82
N LYS A 34 2.31 7.83 0.23
CA LYS A 34 2.69 7.71 -1.18
C LYS A 34 1.45 7.52 -2.03
N LEU A 35 1.33 8.31 -3.08
CA LEU A 35 0.24 8.24 -4.05
C LEU A 35 0.49 7.12 -5.05
N ASN A 36 -0.57 6.43 -5.45
CA ASN A 36 -0.57 5.45 -6.53
C ASN A 36 -0.21 6.08 -7.87
N LYS A 37 -0.68 7.32 -8.09
CA LYS A 37 -0.38 8.13 -9.26
C LYS A 37 -0.15 9.57 -8.82
N PRO A 38 0.80 10.28 -9.44
CA PRO A 38 0.94 11.70 -9.21
C PRO A 38 -0.33 12.44 -9.66
N VAL A 39 -0.67 13.53 -8.97
CA VAL A 39 -1.85 14.36 -9.28
C VAL A 39 -1.65 15.12 -10.59
N SER A 40 -0.40 15.46 -10.91
CA SER A 40 0.06 16.16 -12.12
C SER A 40 1.45 15.63 -12.53
N GLU A 41 1.84 15.82 -13.79
CA GLU A 41 3.18 15.42 -14.30
C GLU A 41 4.34 16.04 -13.50
N TYR A 42 4.12 17.22 -12.91
CA TYR A 42 5.10 17.95 -12.12
C TYR A 42 4.90 17.81 -10.61
N SER A 43 3.89 17.07 -10.17
CA SER A 43 3.63 16.88 -8.73
C SER A 43 4.43 15.70 -8.19
N GLN A 44 4.84 15.79 -6.93
CA GLN A 44 5.43 14.65 -6.25
C GLN A 44 4.41 13.53 -6.04
N SER A 45 4.90 12.30 -6.00
CA SER A 45 4.07 11.11 -5.70
C SER A 45 3.86 10.90 -4.20
N GLU A 46 4.07 11.94 -3.39
CA GLU A 46 3.93 11.91 -1.94
C GLU A 46 3.05 13.07 -1.50
N ALA A 47 2.16 12.81 -0.54
CA ALA A 47 1.24 13.78 0.02
C ALA A 47 1.29 13.74 1.54
N LEU A 48 1.27 14.91 2.16
CA LEU A 48 1.11 15.07 3.61
C LEU A 48 -0.37 15.10 3.96
N LEU A 49 -0.83 14.17 4.79
CA LEU A 49 -2.21 14.15 5.27
C LEU A 49 -2.43 15.27 6.29
N LEU A 50 -3.38 16.18 6.02
CA LEU A 50 -3.70 17.30 6.91
C LEU A 50 -4.93 17.00 7.77
N CYS A 51 -6.05 16.64 7.15
CA CYS A 51 -7.28 16.36 7.87
C CYS A 51 -8.13 15.33 7.13
N GLU A 52 -8.71 14.39 7.88
CA GLU A 52 -9.77 13.55 7.34
C GLU A 52 -11.04 14.39 7.24
N GLU A 53 -11.55 14.54 6.02
CA GLU A 53 -12.81 15.25 5.76
C GLU A 53 -13.99 14.30 6.00
N SER A 54 -13.86 13.06 5.55
CA SER A 54 -14.85 11.99 5.74
C SER A 54 -14.14 10.63 5.71
N ALA A 55 -14.84 9.54 6.06
CA ALA A 55 -14.22 8.23 6.24
C ALA A 55 -13.44 7.78 4.99
N GLY A 56 -12.10 7.82 5.06
CA GLY A 56 -11.22 7.48 3.95
C GLY A 56 -10.92 8.61 2.96
N VAL A 57 -11.48 9.81 3.14
CA VAL A 57 -11.21 10.99 2.30
C VAL A 57 -10.39 11.99 3.11
N TRP A 58 -9.23 12.37 2.57
CA TRP A 58 -8.25 13.18 3.26
C TRP A 58 -7.89 14.43 2.47
N VAL A 59 -8.00 15.58 3.13
CA VAL A 59 -7.33 16.80 2.71
C VAL A 59 -5.85 16.59 2.91
N SER A 60 -5.10 16.67 1.81
CA SER A 60 -3.69 16.35 1.75
C SER A 60 -2.92 17.47 1.04
N TRP A 61 -1.65 17.66 1.38
CA TRP A 61 -0.78 18.61 0.72
C TRP A 61 0.29 17.89 -0.08
N VAL A 62 0.37 18.16 -1.38
CA VAL A 62 1.36 17.60 -2.28
C VAL A 62 2.38 18.68 -2.62
N PRO A 63 3.69 18.42 -2.43
CA PRO A 63 4.72 19.34 -2.88
C PRO A 63 4.60 19.62 -4.39
N GLU A 64 4.82 20.87 -4.78
CA GLU A 64 4.75 21.33 -6.19
C GLU A 64 3.34 21.30 -6.81
N TYR A 65 2.31 20.96 -6.03
CA TYR A 65 0.90 21.04 -6.44
C TYR A 65 0.05 21.89 -5.47
N GLY A 66 0.22 21.70 -4.16
CA GLY A 66 -0.57 22.37 -3.12
C GLY A 66 -1.56 21.42 -2.45
N GLU A 67 -2.66 21.98 -1.94
CA GLU A 67 -3.72 21.23 -1.27
C GLU A 67 -4.59 20.46 -2.28
N VAL A 68 -4.92 19.21 -1.95
CA VAL A 68 -5.74 18.30 -2.76
C VAL A 68 -6.55 17.38 -1.86
N ILE A 69 -7.76 17.03 -2.29
CA ILE A 69 -8.59 16.02 -1.63
C ILE A 69 -8.27 14.66 -2.27
N LEU A 70 -7.89 13.69 -1.46
CA LEU A 70 -7.51 12.34 -1.90
C LEU A 70 -8.36 11.29 -1.21
N ASP A 71 -8.75 10.27 -1.96
CA ASP A 71 -9.41 9.09 -1.40
C ASP A 71 -8.37 8.08 -0.93
N LYS A 72 -8.76 7.22 0.02
CA LYS A 72 -7.92 6.13 0.51
C LYS A 72 -7.42 5.22 -0.62
N SER A 73 -8.19 5.10 -1.70
CA SER A 73 -7.85 4.35 -2.91
C SER A 73 -6.72 4.98 -3.74
N ASP A 74 -6.39 6.26 -3.50
CA ASP A 74 -5.30 6.95 -4.17
C ASP A 74 -3.94 6.70 -3.51
N PHE A 75 -3.91 6.06 -2.34
CA PHE A 75 -2.68 5.74 -1.61
C PHE A 75 -2.18 4.32 -1.92
N TYR A 76 -0.85 4.18 -1.94
CA TYR A 76 -0.19 2.90 -2.18
C TYR A 76 -0.26 1.99 -0.95
N CYS A 77 -0.60 0.73 -1.18
CA CYS A 77 -0.26 -0.43 -0.36
C CYS A 77 0.77 -1.26 -1.16
#